data_AF-A0A8H9FQ34-F1
#
_entry.id   AF-A0A8H9FQ34-F1
#
_cell.length_a   1.000
_cell.length_b   1.000
_cell.length_c   1.000
_cell.angle_alpha   90.00
_cell.angle_beta   90.00
_cell.angle_gamma   90.00
#
_symmetry.space_group_name_H-M   'P 1'
#
loop_
_entity.id
_entity.type
_entity.pdbx_description
1 polymer ?
#
loop_
_entity_poly.entity_id
_entity_poly.type
_entity_poly.pdbx_seq_one_letter_code
_entity_poly.pdbx_strand_id
1 'polypeptide(L)'
;MPLTQVQAVAAMKDYDARHNSASQAAGRAFDPVPWSKADTGMLYARRRLDTAVRKVEDDRRPFTVAHSVRSVYTPAVDGQTQHAVLDLDRVSGGRTTHVLGVLSRDDESSPWLMTALVRYTLADLPKPLARGREASLSTSERTTVLDRVTELATQLTAGKGPLVRGELANLSGEFVSWTGKRPRFSLWSTESDQFGPRGSLQAVKVSDGGTLVIASLVADTVHEAQRGESFDTTRLDNSYLEATGQQGRGLPQLRIRNGVTAALLLDATGGVRLLAADSAGLPLR
;
A
#
# COMPACT_ATOMS: atom_id res chain seq x y z
N MET A 1 12.56 18.39 -10.99
CA MET A 1 11.40 19.17 -11.47
C MET A 1 10.09 18.42 -11.16
N PRO A 2 9.00 19.12 -10.80
CA PRO A 2 7.67 18.53 -10.54
C PRO A 2 7.12 17.77 -11.75
N LEU A 3 6.38 16.69 -11.51
CA LEU A 3 5.86 15.84 -12.59
C LEU A 3 4.63 16.50 -13.25
N THR A 4 4.78 16.94 -14.50
CA THR A 4 3.64 17.44 -15.28
C THR A 4 2.67 16.31 -15.64
N GLN A 5 1.45 16.66 -16.06
CA GLN A 5 0.47 15.65 -16.49
C GLN A 5 0.95 14.83 -17.70
N VAL A 6 1.63 15.46 -18.66
CA VAL A 6 2.19 14.76 -19.83
C VAL A 6 3.26 13.76 -19.37
N GLN A 7 4.14 14.17 -18.46
CA GLN A 7 5.15 13.28 -17.90
C GLN A 7 4.54 12.17 -17.03
N ALA A 8 3.45 12.45 -16.30
CA ALA A 8 2.72 11.45 -15.53
C ALA A 8 2.07 10.39 -16.44
N VAL A 9 1.46 10.80 -17.55
CA VAL A 9 0.93 9.86 -18.55
C VAL A 9 2.06 9.00 -19.15
N ALA A 10 3.21 9.60 -19.47
CA ALA A 10 4.36 8.85 -19.96
C ALA A 10 4.90 7.86 -18.93
N ALA A 11 5.04 8.29 -17.67
CA ALA A 11 5.47 7.44 -16.56
C ALA A 11 4.50 6.26 -16.32
N MET A 12 3.19 6.50 -16.42
CA MET A 12 2.20 5.43 -16.28
C MET A 12 2.22 4.44 -17.45
N LYS A 13 2.44 4.89 -18.68
CA LYS A 13 2.61 3.97 -19.83
C LYS A 13 3.85 3.09 -19.68
N ASP A 14 4.95 3.67 -19.23
CA ASP A 14 6.17 2.93 -18.93
C ASP A 14 5.99 1.95 -17.75
N TYR A 15 5.28 2.37 -16.70
CA TYR A 15 4.87 1.50 -15.60
C TYR A 15 4.01 0.33 -16.10
N ASP A 16 3.00 0.58 -16.92
CA ASP A 16 2.14 -0.46 -17.48
C ASP A 16 2.94 -1.50 -18.27
N ALA A 17 3.94 -1.07 -19.05
CA ALA A 17 4.83 -1.98 -19.76
C ALA A 17 5.62 -2.88 -18.80
N ARG A 18 6.24 -2.31 -17.76
CA ARG A 18 7.02 -3.05 -16.76
C ARG A 18 6.13 -3.96 -15.90
N HIS A 19 4.97 -3.47 -15.47
CA HIS A 19 3.97 -4.23 -14.71
C HIS A 19 3.47 -5.43 -15.51
N ASN A 20 3.05 -5.22 -16.76
CA ASN A 20 2.54 -6.30 -17.60
C ASN A 20 3.64 -7.32 -17.94
N SER A 21 4.88 -6.88 -18.16
CA SER A 21 6.02 -7.78 -18.32
C SER A 21 6.27 -8.61 -17.05
N ALA A 22 6.19 -8.01 -15.86
CA ALA A 22 6.36 -8.71 -14.60
C ALA A 22 5.19 -9.66 -14.31
N SER A 23 3.96 -9.25 -14.62
CA SER A 23 2.75 -10.08 -14.57
C SER A 23 2.89 -11.32 -15.45
N GLN A 24 3.46 -11.17 -16.65
CA GLN A 24 3.72 -12.30 -17.56
C GLN A 24 4.81 -13.24 -17.02
N ALA A 25 5.91 -12.69 -16.50
CA ALA A 25 6.99 -13.50 -15.91
C ALA A 25 6.50 -14.28 -14.68
N ALA A 26 5.78 -13.61 -13.78
CA ALA A 26 5.15 -14.23 -12.63
C ALA A 26 4.09 -15.27 -13.02
N GLY A 27 3.27 -14.99 -14.04
CA GLY A 27 2.21 -15.87 -14.50
C GLY A 27 2.69 -17.07 -15.34
N ARG A 28 3.85 -17.00 -16.00
CA ARG A 28 4.36 -18.13 -16.83
C ARG A 28 5.49 -18.91 -16.19
N ALA A 29 6.40 -18.23 -15.51
CA ALA A 29 7.64 -18.79 -14.99
C ALA A 29 7.78 -18.66 -13.46
N PHE A 30 6.80 -18.04 -12.81
CA PHE A 30 6.84 -17.73 -11.38
C PHE A 30 8.11 -16.95 -10.98
N ASP A 31 8.62 -16.11 -11.88
CA ASP A 31 9.80 -15.30 -11.63
C ASP A 31 9.39 -13.96 -10.97
N PRO A 32 9.76 -13.71 -9.71
CA PRO A 32 9.42 -12.48 -9.03
C PRO A 32 10.40 -11.34 -9.32
N VAL A 33 11.56 -11.60 -9.95
CA VAL A 33 12.62 -10.60 -10.16
C VAL A 33 12.14 -9.38 -10.95
N PRO A 34 11.35 -9.53 -12.03
CA PRO A 34 10.89 -8.37 -12.80
C PRO A 34 10.01 -7.40 -12.02
N TRP A 35 9.37 -7.81 -10.92
CA TRP A 35 8.58 -6.89 -10.09
C TRP A 35 9.40 -5.74 -9.51
N SER A 36 10.70 -5.95 -9.24
CA SER A 36 11.60 -4.90 -8.76
C SER A 36 11.78 -3.76 -9.76
N LYS A 37 11.49 -4.01 -11.04
CA LYS A 37 11.52 -2.99 -12.07
C LYS A 37 10.24 -2.18 -12.12
N ALA A 38 9.10 -2.66 -11.62
CA ALA A 38 7.82 -1.96 -11.70
C ALA A 38 7.44 -1.31 -10.36
N ASP A 39 7.62 -2.06 -9.27
CA ASP A 39 7.13 -1.73 -7.95
C ASP A 39 8.29 -1.61 -6.95
N THR A 40 8.06 -0.88 -5.85
CA THR A 40 8.95 -0.83 -4.69
C THR A 40 8.17 -0.90 -3.38
N GLY A 41 8.87 -0.86 -2.24
CA GLY A 41 8.27 -0.81 -0.91
C GLY A 41 7.32 -1.98 -0.63
N MET A 42 6.16 -1.66 -0.05
CA MET A 42 5.15 -2.65 0.31
C MET A 42 4.54 -3.34 -0.91
N LEU A 43 4.35 -2.60 -2.02
CA LEU A 43 3.77 -3.16 -3.23
C LEU A 43 4.70 -4.22 -3.86
N TYR A 44 6.01 -3.97 -3.89
CA TYR A 44 6.98 -4.98 -4.33
C TYR A 44 6.99 -6.21 -3.43
N ALA A 45 6.98 -6.02 -2.09
CA ALA A 45 6.92 -7.13 -1.15
C ALA A 45 5.69 -8.02 -1.41
N ARG A 46 4.54 -7.40 -1.69
CA ARG A 46 3.31 -8.10 -2.11
C ARG A 46 3.48 -8.92 -3.37
N ARG A 47 3.98 -8.30 -4.44
CA ARG A 47 4.11 -8.99 -5.72
C ARG A 47 5.03 -10.19 -5.68
N ARG A 48 6.11 -10.11 -4.89
CA ARG A 48 7.01 -11.25 -4.68
C ARG A 48 6.28 -12.42 -4.03
N LEU A 49 5.49 -12.16 -2.99
CA LEU A 49 4.70 -13.19 -2.34
C LEU A 49 3.64 -13.76 -3.28
N ASP A 50 2.83 -12.91 -3.92
CA ASP A 50 1.78 -13.34 -4.84
C ASP A 50 2.35 -14.29 -5.92
N THR A 51 3.56 -14.02 -6.40
CA THR A 51 4.26 -14.88 -7.36
C THR A 51 4.65 -16.23 -6.77
N ALA A 52 5.12 -16.26 -5.52
CA ALA A 52 5.45 -17.50 -4.82
C ALA A 52 4.21 -18.34 -4.48
N VAL A 53 3.12 -17.71 -4.06
CA VAL A 53 1.83 -18.38 -3.79
C VAL A 53 1.29 -19.02 -5.07
N ARG A 54 1.27 -18.27 -6.19
CA ARG A 54 0.87 -18.82 -7.49
C ARG A 54 1.72 -20.01 -7.93
N LYS A 55 3.02 -19.99 -7.61
CA LYS A 55 3.91 -21.12 -7.89
C LYS A 55 3.45 -22.39 -7.19
N VAL A 56 2.99 -22.26 -5.95
CA VAL A 56 2.48 -23.39 -5.17
C VAL A 56 1.12 -23.86 -5.71
N GLU A 57 0.24 -22.92 -6.06
CA GLU A 57 -1.08 -23.22 -6.63
C GLU A 57 -1.03 -23.73 -8.08
N ASP A 58 0.12 -23.57 -8.75
CA ASP A 58 0.33 -23.78 -10.19
C ASP A 58 -0.66 -23.03 -11.10
N ASP A 59 -1.20 -21.88 -10.65
CA ASP A 59 -2.05 -21.02 -11.49
C ASP A 59 -1.21 -20.08 -12.36
N ARG A 60 -1.40 -20.19 -13.68
CA ARG A 60 -0.53 -19.57 -14.70
C ARG A 60 -1.21 -18.53 -15.58
N ARG A 61 -1.99 -17.63 -14.99
CA ARG A 61 -2.77 -16.66 -15.76
C ARG A 61 -2.16 -15.26 -15.71
N PRO A 62 -1.53 -14.80 -16.82
CA PRO A 62 -1.19 -13.40 -16.92
C PRO A 62 -2.47 -12.57 -17.08
N PHE A 63 -2.42 -11.35 -16.59
CA PHE A 63 -3.45 -10.35 -16.85
C PHE A 63 -2.78 -9.05 -17.28
N THR A 64 -3.48 -8.32 -18.13
CA THR A 64 -3.06 -6.99 -18.57
C THR A 64 -3.73 -5.93 -17.71
N VAL A 65 -2.94 -4.95 -17.29
CA VAL A 65 -3.38 -3.74 -16.63
C VAL A 65 -3.03 -2.54 -17.50
N ALA A 66 -3.94 -1.57 -17.54
CA ALA A 66 -3.69 -0.25 -18.10
C ALA A 66 -4.17 0.83 -17.14
N HIS A 67 -3.46 1.95 -17.08
CA HIS A 67 -3.85 3.12 -16.30
C HIS A 67 -4.03 4.37 -17.17
N SER A 68 -5.00 5.21 -16.82
CA SER A 68 -5.16 6.55 -17.38
C SER A 68 -5.15 7.63 -16.29
N VAL A 69 -4.30 8.65 -16.47
CA VAL A 69 -4.11 9.73 -15.50
C VAL A 69 -5.22 10.77 -15.62
N ARG A 70 -5.94 10.98 -14.53
CA ARG A 70 -6.97 12.03 -14.40
C ARG A 70 -6.38 13.31 -13.83
N SER A 71 -5.59 13.18 -12.77
CA SER A 71 -4.88 14.29 -12.15
C SER A 71 -3.57 13.82 -11.52
N VAL A 72 -2.65 14.77 -11.31
CA VAL A 72 -1.34 14.55 -10.71
C VAL A 72 -1.08 15.63 -9.66
N TYR A 73 -0.60 15.17 -8.51
CA TYR A 73 -0.17 15.99 -7.39
C TYR A 73 1.26 15.61 -7.04
N THR A 74 2.19 16.53 -7.24
CA THR A 74 3.60 16.34 -6.89
C THR A 74 4.03 17.43 -5.93
N PRO A 75 4.53 17.09 -4.72
CA PRO A 75 5.15 18.09 -3.88
C PRO A 75 6.47 18.54 -4.54
N ALA A 76 6.80 19.82 -4.41
CA ALA A 76 8.18 20.25 -4.61
C ALA A 76 9.02 19.61 -3.49
N VAL A 77 10.09 18.93 -3.85
CA VAL A 77 11.00 18.30 -2.89
C VAL A 77 12.40 18.79 -3.17
N ASP A 78 13.01 19.43 -2.18
CA ASP A 78 14.43 19.72 -2.13
C ASP A 78 15.15 18.43 -1.68
N GLY A 79 15.27 17.47 -2.60
CA GLY A 79 15.86 16.17 -2.32
C GLY A 79 16.09 15.36 -3.59
N GLN A 80 16.86 14.29 -3.48
CA GLN A 80 17.12 13.40 -4.62
C GLN A 80 15.84 12.67 -5.05
N THR A 81 15.10 12.14 -4.08
CA THR A 81 13.90 11.36 -4.38
C THR A 81 12.67 12.23 -4.58
N GLN A 82 11.95 11.89 -5.64
CA GLN A 82 10.75 12.58 -6.07
C GLN A 82 9.54 11.67 -5.88
N HIS A 83 8.43 12.25 -5.43
CA HIS A 83 7.17 11.55 -5.23
C HIS A 83 6.07 12.19 -6.08
N ALA A 84 5.13 11.38 -6.55
CA ALA A 84 3.94 11.84 -7.24
C ALA A 84 2.73 11.02 -6.81
N VAL A 85 1.65 11.69 -6.41
CA VAL A 85 0.35 11.09 -6.18
C VAL A 85 -0.50 11.31 -7.42
N LEU A 86 -1.01 10.24 -7.99
CA LEU A 86 -1.79 10.23 -9.22
C LEU A 86 -3.20 9.75 -8.94
N ASP A 87 -4.19 10.49 -9.46
CA ASP A 87 -5.55 10.00 -9.59
C ASP A 87 -5.69 9.30 -10.94
N LEU A 88 -6.05 8.01 -10.90
CA LEU A 88 -6.03 7.12 -12.04
C LEU A 88 -7.35 6.37 -12.20
N ASP A 89 -7.72 6.13 -13.45
CA ASP A 89 -8.58 4.98 -13.77
C ASP A 89 -7.67 3.79 -14.12
N ARG A 90 -7.92 2.66 -13.47
CA ARG A 90 -7.25 1.38 -13.74
C ARG A 90 -8.21 0.45 -14.45
N VAL A 91 -7.80 -0.09 -15.58
CA VAL A 91 -8.54 -1.12 -16.33
C VAL A 91 -7.84 -2.47 -16.18
N SER A 92 -8.57 -3.48 -15.74
CA SER A 92 -8.07 -4.84 -15.58
C SER A 92 -9.23 -5.84 -15.78
N GLY A 93 -9.05 -6.83 -16.64
CA GLY A 93 -10.07 -7.86 -16.89
C GLY A 93 -11.43 -7.28 -17.35
N GLY A 94 -11.41 -6.19 -18.14
CA GLY A 94 -12.60 -5.52 -18.64
C GLY A 94 -13.35 -4.64 -17.62
N ARG A 95 -12.84 -4.49 -16.40
CA ARG A 95 -13.41 -3.62 -15.36
C ARG A 95 -12.54 -2.39 -15.14
N THR A 96 -13.19 -1.24 -15.00
CA THR A 96 -12.56 0.03 -14.63
C THR A 96 -12.76 0.28 -13.13
N THR A 97 -11.68 0.62 -12.43
CA THR A 97 -11.69 1.00 -11.02
C THR A 97 -10.94 2.29 -10.83
N HIS A 98 -11.41 3.16 -9.93
CA HIS A 98 -10.70 4.38 -9.56
C HIS A 98 -9.65 4.09 -8.48
N VAL A 99 -8.43 4.58 -8.67
CA VAL A 99 -7.31 4.34 -7.76
C VAL A 99 -6.46 5.59 -7.57
N LEU A 100 -5.96 5.78 -6.36
CA LEU A 100 -4.85 6.67 -6.10
C LEU A 100 -3.56 5.84 -6.20
N GLY A 101 -2.69 6.22 -7.14
CA GLY A 101 -1.36 5.63 -7.30
C GLY A 101 -0.29 6.55 -6.75
N VAL A 102 0.74 5.99 -6.13
CA VAL A 102 1.91 6.75 -5.69
C VAL A 102 3.13 6.26 -6.45
N LEU A 103 3.75 7.16 -7.21
CA LEU A 103 5.02 6.92 -7.87
C LEU A 103 6.15 7.57 -7.08
N SER A 104 7.31 6.91 -7.04
CA SER A 104 8.56 7.51 -6.58
C SER A 104 9.71 7.23 -7.53
N ARG A 105 10.73 8.09 -7.53
CA ARG A 105 12.03 7.81 -8.18
C ARG A 105 13.15 8.41 -7.36
N ASP A 106 14.31 7.78 -7.37
CA ASP A 106 15.45 8.20 -6.56
C ASP A 106 16.18 9.42 -7.11
N ASP A 107 16.14 9.61 -8.43
CA ASP A 107 16.66 10.78 -9.13
C ASP A 107 15.97 10.95 -10.49
N GLU A 108 16.40 11.95 -11.28
CA GLU A 108 15.77 12.24 -12.57
C GLU A 108 16.06 11.21 -13.68
N SER A 109 17.12 10.42 -13.52
CA SER A 109 17.53 9.36 -14.45
C SER A 109 16.88 8.01 -14.15
N SER A 110 16.43 7.83 -12.91
CA SER A 110 15.76 6.63 -12.43
C SER A 110 14.32 6.55 -12.94
N PRO A 111 13.81 5.35 -13.26
CA PRO A 111 12.42 5.17 -13.64
C PRO A 111 11.50 5.43 -12.43
N TRP A 112 10.29 5.91 -12.69
CA TRP A 112 9.26 6.01 -11.66
C TRP A 112 8.77 4.61 -11.26
N LEU A 113 8.78 4.28 -9.98
CA LEU A 113 8.29 3.01 -9.43
C LEU A 113 7.01 3.24 -8.66
N MET A 114 6.05 2.32 -8.76
CA MET A 114 4.84 2.37 -7.94
C MET A 114 5.16 1.89 -6.52
N THR A 115 4.87 2.71 -5.52
CA THR A 115 5.10 2.40 -4.10
C THR A 115 3.81 1.97 -3.40
N ALA A 116 2.68 2.54 -3.80
CA ALA A 116 1.37 2.30 -3.23
C ALA A 116 0.28 2.47 -4.30
N LEU A 117 -0.82 1.72 -4.14
CA LEU A 117 -2.00 1.81 -4.97
C LEU A 117 -3.21 1.52 -4.09
N VAL A 118 -4.17 2.43 -4.01
CA VAL A 118 -5.37 2.27 -3.18
C VAL A 118 -6.62 2.58 -4.00
N ARG A 119 -7.63 1.71 -3.90
CA ARG A 119 -8.92 1.89 -4.58
C ARG A 119 -9.79 2.83 -3.79
N TYR A 120 -10.59 3.63 -4.48
CA TYR A 120 -11.50 4.56 -3.83
C TYR A 120 -12.78 4.71 -4.66
N THR A 121 -13.83 5.25 -4.04
CA THR A 121 -15.06 5.66 -4.75
C THR A 121 -15.06 7.17 -4.96
N LEU A 122 -15.41 7.63 -6.16
CA LEU A 122 -15.33 9.06 -6.52
C LEU A 122 -16.11 9.99 -5.58
N ALA A 123 -17.18 9.50 -4.96
CA ALA A 123 -17.96 10.23 -3.99
C ALA A 123 -17.19 10.53 -2.68
N ASP A 124 -16.18 9.72 -2.35
CA ASP A 124 -15.42 9.84 -1.09
C ASP A 124 -14.26 10.82 -1.20
N LEU A 125 -13.74 11.01 -2.43
CA LEU A 125 -12.73 12.02 -2.67
C LEU A 125 -13.35 13.42 -2.61
N PRO A 126 -12.67 14.37 -1.95
CA PRO A 126 -13.06 15.77 -2.03
C PRO A 126 -13.05 16.20 -3.50
N LYS A 127 -13.95 17.14 -3.85
CA LYS A 127 -13.95 17.73 -5.20
C LYS A 127 -12.53 18.18 -5.55
N PRO A 128 -12.02 17.85 -6.75
CA PRO A 128 -10.70 18.29 -7.17
C PRO A 128 -10.63 19.81 -7.04
N LEU A 129 -9.76 20.28 -6.14
CA LEU A 129 -9.55 21.70 -5.98
C LEU A 129 -8.68 22.20 -7.15
N ALA A 130 -8.78 23.50 -7.44
CA ALA A 130 -7.87 24.13 -8.41
C ALA A 130 -6.42 23.79 -8.02
N ARG A 131 -5.56 23.54 -9.01
CA ARG A 131 -4.13 23.26 -8.77
C ARG A 131 -3.56 24.32 -7.82
N GLY A 132 -3.25 23.89 -6.59
CA GLY A 132 -2.53 24.73 -5.63
C GLY A 132 -1.11 24.98 -6.10
N ARG A 133 -0.42 25.93 -5.48
CA ARG A 133 1.04 26.02 -5.62
C ARG A 133 1.67 24.75 -5.08
N GLU A 134 2.77 24.33 -5.69
CA GLU A 134 3.64 23.32 -5.10
C GLU A 134 4.01 23.74 -3.68
N ALA A 135 3.56 22.96 -2.70
CA ALA A 135 3.88 23.17 -1.31
C ALA A 135 4.52 21.89 -0.78
N SER A 136 5.81 21.99 -0.47
CA SER A 136 6.48 21.04 0.41
C SER A 136 5.89 21.19 1.81
N LEU A 137 5.59 20.07 2.47
CA LEU A 137 5.21 20.10 3.88
C LEU A 137 6.35 20.67 4.72
N SER A 138 6.03 21.62 5.60
CA SER A 138 6.98 22.12 6.60
C SER A 138 7.31 21.02 7.62
N THR A 139 8.38 21.19 8.40
CA THR A 139 8.77 20.23 9.44
C THR A 139 7.65 19.99 10.45
N SER A 140 6.97 21.04 10.90
CA SER A 140 5.86 20.92 11.87
C SER A 140 4.65 20.18 11.28
N GLU A 141 4.40 20.35 9.98
CA GLU A 141 3.34 19.63 9.28
C GLU A 141 3.70 18.15 9.10
N ARG A 142 4.96 17.83 8.76
CA ARG A 142 5.45 16.44 8.72
C ARG A 142 5.33 15.77 10.07
N THR A 143 5.70 16.45 11.16
CA THR A 143 5.52 15.95 12.53
C THR A 143 4.06 15.69 12.83
N THR A 144 3.17 16.63 12.53
CA THR A 144 1.73 16.47 12.75
C THR A 144 1.16 15.28 11.97
N VAL A 145 1.55 15.11 10.70
CA VAL A 145 1.15 13.97 9.88
C VAL A 145 1.65 12.66 10.51
N LEU A 146 2.92 12.59 10.91
CA LEU A 146 3.51 11.41 11.54
C LEU A 146 2.79 11.05 12.84
N ASP A 147 2.51 12.04 13.69
CA ASP A 147 1.80 11.85 14.95
C ASP A 147 0.39 11.31 14.71
N ARG A 148 -0.35 11.86 13.74
CA ARG A 148 -1.70 11.41 13.40
C ARG A 148 -1.73 10.00 12.81
N VAL A 149 -0.76 9.64 11.98
CA VAL A 149 -0.69 8.27 11.44
C VAL A 149 -0.26 7.27 12.52
N THR A 150 0.64 7.68 13.43
CA THR A 150 1.03 6.86 14.58
C THR A 150 -0.13 6.68 15.56
N GLU A 151 -0.92 7.74 15.78
CA GLU A 151 -2.17 7.68 16.53
C GLU A 151 -3.16 6.71 15.87
N LEU A 152 -3.34 6.79 14.56
CA LEU A 152 -4.17 5.84 13.80
C LEU A 152 -3.70 4.39 14.01
N ALA A 153 -2.40 4.11 13.87
CA ALA A 153 -1.86 2.77 14.10
C ALA A 153 -2.09 2.29 15.56
N THR A 154 -1.99 3.20 16.53
CA THR A 154 -2.29 2.92 17.94
C THR A 154 -3.77 2.60 18.14
N GLN A 155 -4.67 3.40 17.57
CA GLN A 155 -6.12 3.17 17.64
C GLN A 155 -6.52 1.86 16.94
N LEU A 156 -5.93 1.55 15.79
CA LEU A 156 -6.14 0.29 15.07
C LEU A 156 -5.67 -0.92 15.88
N THR A 157 -4.51 -0.81 16.54
CA THR A 157 -4.00 -1.87 17.45
C THR A 157 -4.95 -2.07 18.63
N ALA A 158 -5.47 -1.00 19.20
CA ALA A 158 -6.51 -1.06 20.22
C ALA A 158 -7.88 -1.49 19.66
N GLY A 159 -8.02 -1.50 18.33
CA GLY A 159 -9.24 -1.53 17.51
C GLY A 159 -10.42 -0.77 18.11
N LYS A 160 -10.15 0.44 18.59
CA LYS A 160 -11.13 1.42 19.06
C LYS A 160 -10.58 2.82 18.84
N GLY A 161 -11.46 3.76 18.51
CA GLY A 161 -11.10 5.17 18.33
C GLY A 161 -11.90 5.82 17.20
N PRO A 162 -11.89 7.16 17.12
CA PRO A 162 -12.61 7.89 16.09
C PRO A 162 -12.12 7.58 14.67
N LEU A 163 -10.85 7.18 14.50
CA LEU A 163 -10.25 6.89 13.19
C LEU A 163 -10.45 5.44 12.75
N VAL A 164 -10.92 4.57 13.66
CA VAL A 164 -11.20 3.15 13.40
C VAL A 164 -12.70 2.98 13.20
N ARG A 165 -13.20 3.56 12.12
CA ARG A 165 -14.60 3.45 11.68
C ARG A 165 -14.66 3.01 10.22
N GLY A 166 -15.80 2.48 9.78
CA GLY A 166 -16.00 2.09 8.38
C GLY A 166 -15.01 1.00 7.93
N GLU A 167 -14.37 1.21 6.77
CA GLU A 167 -13.47 0.24 6.14
C GLU A 167 -12.32 -0.21 7.05
N LEU A 168 -11.71 0.71 7.80
CA LEU A 168 -10.62 0.36 8.71
C LEU A 168 -11.07 -0.50 9.90
N ALA A 169 -12.32 -0.32 10.36
CA ALA A 169 -12.89 -1.20 11.39
C ALA A 169 -13.17 -2.60 10.83
N ASN A 170 -13.64 -2.69 9.58
CA ASN A 170 -13.84 -3.98 8.89
C ASN A 170 -12.50 -4.72 8.71
N LEU A 171 -11.46 -4.04 8.21
CA LEU A 171 -10.11 -4.59 8.07
C LEU A 171 -9.56 -5.08 9.41
N SER A 172 -9.68 -4.27 10.46
CA SER A 172 -9.26 -4.69 11.80
C SER A 172 -10.07 -5.89 12.32
N GLY A 173 -11.37 -5.96 12.00
CA GLY A 173 -12.26 -7.07 12.37
C GLY A 173 -11.91 -8.37 11.62
N GLU A 174 -11.60 -8.28 10.33
CA GLU A 174 -11.14 -9.42 9.52
C GLU A 174 -9.87 -10.03 10.12
N PHE A 175 -8.85 -9.21 10.44
CA PHE A 175 -7.62 -9.72 11.08
C PHE A 175 -7.85 -10.33 12.47
N VAL A 176 -8.79 -9.78 13.26
CA VAL A 176 -9.18 -10.34 14.55
C VAL A 176 -9.92 -11.67 14.40
N SER A 177 -10.81 -11.78 13.41
CA SER A 177 -11.64 -12.97 13.21
C SER A 177 -10.82 -14.23 12.93
N TRP A 178 -9.61 -14.08 12.39
CA TRP A 178 -8.69 -15.18 12.11
C TRP A 178 -7.82 -15.62 13.30
N THR A 179 -7.68 -14.81 14.35
CA THR A 179 -6.72 -15.04 15.45
C THR A 179 -7.37 -15.05 16.84
N GLY A 180 -8.53 -14.43 16.99
CA GLY A 180 -9.08 -14.03 18.29
C GLY A 180 -8.28 -12.94 19.01
N LYS A 181 -7.14 -12.48 18.45
CA LYS A 181 -6.25 -11.46 19.00
C LYS A 181 -6.22 -10.23 18.11
N ARG A 182 -5.94 -9.06 18.68
CA ARG A 182 -5.85 -7.84 17.88
C ARG A 182 -4.50 -7.79 17.15
N PRO A 183 -4.47 -7.49 15.83
CA PRO A 183 -3.23 -7.19 15.13
C PRO A 183 -2.48 -6.03 15.78
N ARG A 184 -1.15 -6.07 15.75
CA ARG A 184 -0.31 -4.94 16.08
C ARG A 184 -0.04 -4.12 14.81
N PHE A 185 -0.55 -2.90 14.78
CA PHE A 185 -0.30 -1.99 13.68
C PHE A 185 0.92 -1.08 13.95
N SER A 186 1.71 -0.84 12.92
CA SER A 186 2.77 0.18 12.91
C SER A 186 3.02 0.69 11.49
N LEU A 187 3.93 1.65 11.33
CA LEU A 187 4.41 2.04 10.00
C LEU A 187 5.12 0.86 9.32
N TRP A 188 4.98 0.75 8.00
CA TRP A 188 5.57 -0.34 7.21
C TRP A 188 7.10 -0.36 7.27
N SER A 189 7.70 0.82 7.17
CA SER A 189 9.13 1.06 7.18
C SER A 189 9.65 1.36 8.58
N THR A 190 10.84 0.85 8.89
CA THR A 190 11.57 1.16 10.14
C THR A 190 12.57 2.32 9.97
N GLU A 191 12.61 2.94 8.79
CA GLU A 191 13.50 4.08 8.51
C GLU A 191 13.21 5.26 9.44
N SER A 192 14.22 6.05 9.80
CA SER A 192 14.00 7.26 10.60
C SER A 192 13.26 8.34 9.81
N ASP A 193 13.54 8.44 8.50
CA ASP A 193 12.82 9.34 7.60
C ASP A 193 11.61 8.62 6.98
N GLN A 194 10.45 8.83 7.61
CA GLN A 194 9.20 8.23 7.16
C GLN A 194 8.60 8.88 5.91
N PHE A 195 9.08 10.04 5.49
CA PHE A 195 8.67 10.72 4.25
C PHE A 195 9.69 10.52 3.11
N GLY A 196 10.78 9.83 3.40
CA GLY A 196 11.81 9.50 2.44
C GLY A 196 11.39 8.39 1.47
N PRO A 197 12.32 7.96 0.60
CA PRO A 197 12.05 7.08 -0.56
C PRO A 197 11.57 5.69 -0.14
N ARG A 198 12.09 5.26 1.00
CA ARG A 198 11.79 3.98 1.64
C ARG A 198 10.90 4.17 2.87
N GLY A 199 10.43 5.39 3.11
CA GLY A 199 9.54 5.75 4.19
C GLY A 199 8.12 5.24 3.96
N SER A 200 7.32 5.24 5.01
CA SER A 200 5.94 4.73 4.96
C SER A 200 4.91 5.76 4.53
N LEU A 201 5.28 7.04 4.51
CA LEU A 201 4.35 8.15 4.37
C LEU A 201 4.65 8.93 3.09
N GLN A 202 3.62 9.18 2.31
CA GLN A 202 3.65 10.14 1.22
C GLN A 202 2.54 11.13 1.43
N ALA A 203 2.86 12.42 1.41
CA ALA A 203 1.89 13.44 1.75
C ALA A 203 2.04 14.67 0.86
N VAL A 204 0.92 15.28 0.52
CA VAL A 204 0.84 16.48 -0.32
C VAL A 204 -0.17 17.45 0.27
N LYS A 205 0.17 18.73 0.26
CA LYS A 205 -0.77 19.80 0.60
C LYS A 205 -1.87 19.89 -0.44
N VAL A 206 -3.09 20.10 0.03
CA VAL A 206 -4.24 20.45 -0.79
C VAL A 206 -4.60 21.92 -0.54
N SER A 207 -5.25 22.57 -1.51
CA SER A 207 -5.34 24.03 -1.56
C SER A 207 -6.24 24.67 -0.48
N ASP A 208 -7.03 23.89 0.24
CA ASP A 208 -7.84 24.31 1.40
C ASP A 208 -7.03 24.34 2.72
N GLY A 209 -5.72 24.11 2.64
CA GLY A 209 -4.83 24.04 3.81
C GLY A 209 -4.71 22.64 4.39
N GLY A 210 -5.53 21.69 3.92
CA GLY A 210 -5.43 20.29 4.29
C GLY A 210 -4.21 19.57 3.70
N THR A 211 -4.03 18.31 4.09
CA THR A 211 -2.95 17.44 3.62
C THR A 211 -3.53 16.07 3.26
N LEU A 212 -3.39 15.67 2.00
CA LEU A 212 -3.63 14.29 1.59
C LEU A 212 -2.41 13.46 1.99
N VAL A 213 -2.63 12.35 2.68
CA VAL A 213 -1.59 11.43 3.15
C VAL A 213 -1.93 10.03 2.66
N ILE A 214 -0.97 9.39 2.02
CA ILE A 214 -0.97 7.95 1.75
C ILE A 214 -0.02 7.32 2.77
N ALA A 215 -0.56 6.49 3.64
CA ALA A 215 0.18 5.80 4.69
C ALA A 215 0.25 4.31 4.39
N SER A 216 1.46 3.76 4.38
CA SER A 216 1.72 2.33 4.34
C SER A 216 1.93 1.83 5.77
N LEU A 217 0.97 1.09 6.29
CA LEU A 217 1.01 0.45 7.59
C LEU A 217 1.34 -1.03 7.43
N VAL A 218 1.84 -1.59 8.51
CA VAL A 218 1.92 -3.03 8.72
C VAL A 218 0.93 -3.43 9.80
N ALA A 219 0.27 -4.57 9.64
CA ALA A 219 -0.53 -5.23 10.65
C ALA A 219 0.08 -6.62 10.94
N ASP A 220 0.84 -6.72 12.02
CA ASP A 220 1.42 -7.97 12.50
C ASP A 220 0.36 -8.76 13.27
N THR A 221 -0.03 -9.93 12.77
CA THR A 221 -0.90 -10.89 13.45
C THR A 221 -0.12 -12.12 13.89
N VAL A 222 -0.47 -12.63 15.06
CA VAL A 222 -0.02 -13.94 15.55
C VAL A 222 -1.26 -14.78 15.79
N HIS A 223 -1.38 -15.87 15.05
CA HIS A 223 -2.43 -16.87 15.19
C HIS A 223 -1.89 -17.95 16.12
N GLU A 224 -2.63 -18.32 17.16
CA GLU A 224 -2.25 -19.41 18.06
C GLU A 224 -3.27 -20.54 17.91
N ALA A 225 -2.79 -21.78 17.86
CA ALA A 225 -3.66 -22.94 17.85
C ALA A 225 -4.38 -23.06 19.21
N GLN A 226 -5.64 -23.48 19.22
CA GLN A 226 -6.36 -23.71 20.47
C GLN A 226 -5.69 -24.84 21.28
N ARG A 227 -5.94 -24.87 22.59
CA ARG A 227 -5.33 -25.87 23.48
C ARG A 227 -5.73 -27.28 23.04
N GLY A 228 -4.75 -28.09 22.62
CA GLY A 228 -4.98 -29.45 22.12
C GLY A 228 -5.24 -29.52 20.61
N GLU A 229 -5.29 -28.38 19.92
CA GLU A 229 -5.35 -28.28 18.48
C GLU A 229 -3.98 -27.85 17.93
N SER A 230 -3.78 -28.10 16.64
CA SER A 230 -2.65 -27.56 15.88
C SER A 230 -3.19 -26.92 14.62
N PHE A 231 -2.44 -25.96 14.08
CA PHE A 231 -2.75 -25.48 12.74
C PHE A 231 -2.61 -26.65 11.77
N ASP A 232 -3.77 -27.13 11.32
CA ASP A 232 -3.86 -28.17 10.34
C ASP A 232 -3.38 -27.58 9.01
N THR A 233 -2.19 -27.99 8.60
CA THR A 233 -1.61 -27.71 7.28
C THR A 233 -2.37 -28.40 6.15
N THR A 234 -3.65 -28.74 6.35
CA THR A 234 -4.60 -29.13 5.31
C THR A 234 -5.86 -28.24 5.29
N ARG A 235 -6.02 -27.33 6.26
CA ARG A 235 -7.22 -26.47 6.42
C ARG A 235 -6.96 -24.97 6.34
N LEU A 236 -5.72 -24.51 6.58
CA LEU A 236 -5.28 -23.16 6.24
C LEU A 236 -4.88 -23.09 4.77
N ASP A 237 -4.74 -21.89 4.20
CA ASP A 237 -4.19 -21.70 2.85
C ASP A 237 -2.79 -22.32 2.76
N ASN A 238 -2.70 -23.61 2.45
CA ASN A 238 -1.45 -24.37 2.40
C ASN A 238 -0.44 -23.73 1.45
N SER A 239 -0.94 -23.19 0.35
CA SER A 239 -0.18 -22.43 -0.63
C SER A 239 0.61 -21.29 0.01
N TYR A 240 0.04 -20.66 1.03
CA TYR A 240 0.67 -19.58 1.77
C TYR A 240 1.78 -20.06 2.72
N LEU A 241 1.52 -21.12 3.49
CA LEU A 241 2.52 -21.72 4.39
C LEU A 241 3.72 -22.27 3.59
N GLU A 242 3.44 -22.92 2.46
CA GLU A 242 4.44 -23.45 1.55
C GLU A 242 5.24 -22.33 0.86
N ALA A 243 4.58 -21.29 0.34
CA ALA A 243 5.24 -20.16 -0.32
C ALA A 243 6.16 -19.36 0.63
N THR A 244 5.87 -19.38 1.93
CA THR A 244 6.64 -18.67 2.96
C THR A 244 7.71 -19.53 3.60
N GLY A 245 7.69 -20.84 3.37
CA GLY A 245 8.59 -21.79 3.99
C GLY A 245 8.29 -22.03 5.47
N GLN A 246 7.09 -21.67 5.96
CA GLN A 246 6.63 -22.07 7.29
C GLN A 246 6.29 -23.57 7.23
N GLN A 247 7.21 -24.42 7.72
CA GLN A 247 7.10 -25.88 7.65
C GLN A 247 7.06 -26.49 9.05
N GLY A 248 6.21 -27.50 9.24
CA GLY A 248 6.19 -28.33 10.46
C GLY A 248 4.81 -28.91 10.75
N ARG A 249 4.76 -30.19 11.14
CA ARG A 249 3.55 -30.76 11.77
C ARG A 249 3.43 -30.16 13.17
N GLY A 250 2.25 -29.65 13.52
CA GLY A 250 1.99 -29.19 14.89
C GLY A 250 2.46 -27.78 15.21
N LEU A 251 2.47 -26.85 14.25
CA LEU A 251 2.80 -25.44 14.53
C LEU A 251 1.79 -24.87 15.54
N PRO A 252 2.24 -24.44 16.74
CA PRO A 252 1.34 -23.86 17.73
C PRO A 252 1.05 -22.39 17.43
N GLN A 253 1.85 -21.73 16.60
CA GLN A 253 1.72 -20.32 16.23
C GLN A 253 2.04 -20.06 14.75
N LEU A 254 1.29 -19.16 14.13
CA LEU A 254 1.58 -18.60 12.80
C LEU A 254 1.72 -17.10 12.92
N ARG A 255 2.83 -16.53 12.44
CA ARG A 255 2.99 -15.09 12.35
C ARG A 255 2.75 -14.64 10.93
N ILE A 256 1.83 -13.69 10.79
CA ILE A 256 1.50 -13.07 9.51
C ILE A 256 1.76 -11.57 9.66
N ARG A 257 2.35 -10.98 8.65
CA ARG A 257 2.41 -9.53 8.50
C ARG A 257 1.44 -9.18 7.40
N ASN A 258 0.68 -8.11 7.53
CA ASN A 258 -0.21 -7.65 6.46
C ASN A 258 0.19 -6.22 6.12
N GLY A 259 0.28 -5.91 4.84
CA GLY A 259 0.39 -4.54 4.37
C GLY A 259 -0.97 -3.87 4.33
N VAL A 260 -1.08 -2.66 4.85
CA VAL A 260 -2.30 -1.85 4.76
C VAL A 260 -1.93 -0.49 4.18
N THR A 261 -2.53 -0.10 3.06
CA THR A 261 -2.43 1.26 2.53
C THR A 261 -3.67 2.04 2.91
N ALA A 262 -3.52 3.18 3.58
CA ALA A 262 -4.62 4.08 3.91
C ALA A 262 -4.41 5.43 3.23
N ALA A 263 -5.44 5.92 2.54
CA ALA A 263 -5.54 7.30 2.09
C ALA A 263 -6.31 8.12 3.12
N LEU A 264 -5.68 9.17 3.65
CA LEU A 264 -6.18 10.03 4.70
C LEU A 264 -6.18 11.47 4.23
N LEU A 265 -7.21 12.23 4.58
CA LEU A 265 -7.22 13.69 4.47
C LEU A 265 -7.10 14.28 5.87
N LEU A 266 -6.06 15.06 6.10
CA LEU A 266 -5.89 15.87 7.31
C LEU A 266 -6.39 17.27 7.00
N ASP A 267 -7.36 17.79 7.76
CA ASP A 267 -7.78 19.18 7.63
C ASP A 267 -6.76 20.15 8.25
N ALA A 268 -6.97 21.46 8.10
CA ALA A 268 -6.07 22.50 8.61
C ALA A 268 -5.96 22.51 10.16
N THR A 269 -6.91 21.90 10.87
CA THR A 269 -6.90 21.75 12.33
C THR A 269 -6.27 20.42 12.80
N GLY A 270 -5.84 19.58 11.85
CA GLY A 270 -5.28 18.26 12.10
C GLY A 270 -6.34 17.19 12.34
N GLY A 271 -7.62 17.45 12.02
CA GLY A 271 -8.66 16.43 11.99
C GLY A 271 -8.41 15.44 10.85
N VAL A 272 -8.60 14.15 11.09
CA VAL A 272 -8.28 13.08 10.13
C VAL A 272 -9.56 12.46 9.58
N ARG A 273 -9.68 12.39 8.26
CA ARG A 273 -10.73 11.67 7.54
C ARG A 273 -10.12 10.55 6.71
N LEU A 274 -10.58 9.32 6.90
CA LEU A 274 -10.28 8.22 6.00
C LEU A 274 -10.98 8.45 4.66
N LEU A 275 -10.23 8.37 3.56
CA LEU A 275 -10.76 8.43 2.21
C LEU A 275 -10.93 7.04 1.60
N ALA A 276 -9.96 6.16 1.88
CA ALA A 276 -9.97 4.77 1.44
C ALA A 276 -8.93 3.97 2.21
N ALA A 277 -9.15 2.67 2.34
CA ALA A 277 -8.12 1.72 2.74
C ALA A 277 -8.10 0.48 1.83
N ASP A 278 -6.91 -0.03 1.55
CA ASP A 278 -6.72 -1.35 0.97
C ASP A 278 -5.77 -2.16 1.86
N SER A 279 -5.93 -3.47 1.88
CA SER A 279 -5.02 -4.36 2.60
C SER A 279 -4.57 -5.51 1.72
N ALA A 280 -3.40 -6.05 2.05
CA ALA A 280 -2.82 -7.20 1.40
C ALA A 280 -2.04 -8.00 2.42
N GLY A 281 -2.28 -9.31 2.52
CA GLY A 281 -1.47 -10.19 3.36
C GLY A 281 -0.03 -10.30 2.86
N LEU A 282 0.95 -10.17 3.75
CA LEU A 282 2.39 -10.17 3.51
C LEU A 282 3.15 -10.94 4.61
N PRO A 283 3.10 -12.28 4.65
CA PRO A 283 3.68 -13.10 5.73
C PRO A 283 5.13 -12.77 6.05
N LEU A 284 5.49 -13.04 7.32
CA LEU A 284 6.88 -13.07 7.77
C LEU A 284 7.33 -14.52 8.01
N ARG A 285 8.65 -14.70 7.99
CA ARG A 285 9.32 -15.88 8.53
C ARG A 285 9.22 -15.93 10.05
#